data_AF-A0A2E5JLV2-F1
#
_entry.id   AF-A0A2E5JLV2-F1
#
_cell.length_a   1.000
_cell.length_b   1.000
_cell.length_c   1.000
_cell.angle_alpha   90.00
_cell.angle_beta   90.00
_cell.angle_gamma   90.00
#
_symmetry.space_group_name_H-M   'P 1'
#
loop_
_entity.id
_entity.type
_entity.pdbx_description
1 polymer ?
#
loop_
_entity_poly.entity_id
_entity_poly.type
_entity_poly.pdbx_seq_one_letter_code
_entity_poly.pdbx_strand_id
1 'polypeptide(L)'
;MAFLKARLIIQSAQKARISILAFCCMWPCFAFDIEQALLKSFPECRLELKTQAAPDQSQIYPWFHGKCEKHDSVAYVRQELVRTHPMVLVKKVTKAHASTWHVIRFDEPKKYQPTQDWLIAQAKKFALGQSIDALSGATMTRRAVINAFEQIKKVEQLVPELL
;
A
#
# COMPACT_ATOMS: atom_id res chain seq x y z
N MET A 1 29.76 -3.40 -54.15
CA MET A 1 29.83 -4.88 -54.08
C MET A 1 30.45 -5.23 -52.73
N ALA A 2 29.61 -5.70 -51.81
CA ALA A 2 29.57 -7.09 -51.34
C ALA A 2 30.64 -7.34 -50.25
N PHE A 3 30.29 -7.29 -48.97
CA PHE A 3 29.69 -8.36 -48.14
C PHE A 3 30.70 -9.41 -47.62
N LEU A 4 30.43 -9.82 -46.38
CA LEU A 4 30.90 -11.00 -45.61
C LEU A 4 32.14 -10.79 -44.73
N LYS A 5 31.94 -10.59 -43.40
CA LYS A 5 31.57 -11.58 -42.35
C LYS A 5 32.78 -12.37 -41.86
N ALA A 6 33.14 -12.19 -40.60
CA ALA A 6 33.09 -13.29 -39.62
C ALA A 6 33.24 -12.75 -38.18
N ARG A 7 32.36 -13.26 -37.31
CA ARG A 7 32.33 -13.09 -35.86
C ARG A 7 33.52 -13.80 -35.21
N LEU A 8 34.01 -13.28 -34.09
CA LEU A 8 34.33 -14.13 -32.95
C LEU A 8 34.08 -13.40 -31.62
N ILE A 9 33.28 -14.08 -30.80
CA ILE A 9 32.90 -13.78 -29.43
C ILE A 9 34.07 -14.18 -28.54
N ILE A 10 34.46 -13.35 -27.57
CA ILE A 10 35.00 -13.80 -26.27
C ILE A 10 34.55 -12.79 -25.20
N GLN A 11 33.89 -13.34 -24.19
CA GLN A 11 33.54 -12.75 -22.91
C GLN A 11 34.80 -12.28 -22.17
N SER A 12 34.76 -11.11 -21.54
CA SER A 12 35.57 -10.88 -20.34
C SER A 12 34.67 -10.40 -19.21
N ALA A 13 34.60 -11.27 -18.21
CA ALA A 13 33.82 -11.14 -17.01
C ALA A 13 34.57 -10.32 -15.95
N GLN A 14 33.78 -9.62 -15.12
CA GLN A 14 33.95 -9.47 -13.67
C GLN A 14 35.27 -8.89 -13.12
N LYS A 15 35.17 -7.71 -12.49
CA LYS A 15 35.38 -7.54 -11.03
C LYS A 15 35.31 -6.06 -10.65
N ALA A 16 34.12 -5.60 -10.32
CA ALA A 16 33.96 -4.48 -9.39
C ALA A 16 33.14 -5.01 -8.20
N ARG A 17 33.85 -5.68 -7.28
CA ARG A 17 33.33 -6.00 -5.95
C ARG A 17 33.29 -4.70 -5.16
N ILE A 18 32.19 -3.97 -5.27
CA ILE A 18 31.84 -2.96 -4.27
C ILE A 18 31.21 -3.73 -3.12
N SER A 19 31.99 -3.89 -2.05
CA SER A 19 31.52 -4.39 -0.76
C SER A 19 30.49 -3.42 -0.19
N ILE A 20 29.20 -3.66 -0.49
CA ILE A 20 28.08 -3.10 0.26
C ILE A 20 27.77 -4.09 1.39
N LEU A 21 28.64 -4.10 2.39
CA LEU A 21 28.48 -4.80 3.66
C LEU A 21 28.98 -3.86 4.75
N ALA A 22 28.18 -2.84 5.06
CA ALA A 22 28.19 -2.11 6.33
C ALA A 22 27.30 -0.85 6.23
N PHE A 23 25.98 -1.01 6.19
CA PHE A 23 25.02 0.01 6.68
C PHE A 23 23.66 -0.67 6.90
N CYS A 24 23.66 -1.71 7.73
CA CYS A 24 22.45 -2.36 8.20
C CYS A 24 22.56 -2.53 9.72
N CYS A 25 22.67 -1.40 10.42
CA CYS A 25 22.61 -1.35 11.87
C CYS A 25 21.80 -0.11 12.29
N MET A 26 20.72 -0.35 13.03
CA MET A 26 20.00 0.61 13.88
C MET A 26 18.93 1.52 13.26
N TRP A 27 18.09 0.99 12.37
CA TRP A 27 16.66 1.36 12.40
C TRP A 27 15.83 0.08 12.36
N PRO A 28 14.80 -0.08 13.20
CA PRO A 28 14.15 -1.37 13.37
C PRO A 28 13.42 -1.78 12.09
N CYS A 29 13.48 -3.08 11.82
CA CYS A 29 12.95 -3.87 10.71
C CYS A 29 11.42 -3.76 10.46
N PHE A 30 10.79 -2.58 10.57
CA PHE A 30 9.37 -2.38 10.30
C PHE A 30 9.06 -1.93 8.87
N ALA A 31 10.07 -1.59 8.07
CA ALA A 31 9.88 -1.28 6.64
C ALA A 31 9.61 -2.52 5.77
N PHE A 32 9.87 -3.72 6.30
CA PHE A 32 9.60 -5.00 5.63
C PHE A 32 8.23 -5.53 6.09
N ASP A 33 7.16 -5.19 5.36
CA ASP A 33 6.07 -6.13 5.01
C ASP A 33 4.85 -5.48 4.35
N ILE A 34 4.76 -4.15 4.21
CA ILE A 34 3.59 -3.55 3.52
C ILE A 34 3.59 -3.94 2.04
N GLU A 35 4.73 -3.82 1.36
CA GLU A 35 4.85 -4.18 -0.05
C GLU A 35 4.60 -5.67 -0.28
N GLN A 36 5.15 -6.54 0.57
CA GLN A 36 4.91 -7.98 0.49
C GLN A 36 3.44 -8.35 0.78
N ALA A 37 2.82 -7.72 1.78
CA ALA A 37 1.40 -7.91 2.06
C ALA A 37 0.53 -7.43 0.89
N LEU A 38 0.87 -6.31 0.26
CA LEU A 38 0.18 -5.82 -0.94
C LEU A 38 0.35 -6.77 -2.13
N LEU A 39 1.58 -7.25 -2.41
CA LEU A 39 1.84 -8.21 -3.49
C LEU A 39 1.10 -9.53 -3.27
N LYS A 40 0.99 -9.97 -2.01
CA LYS A 40 0.20 -11.16 -1.65
C LYS A 40 -1.30 -10.93 -1.83
N SER A 41 -1.80 -9.74 -1.50
CA SER A 41 -3.22 -9.39 -1.66
C SER A 41 -3.62 -9.06 -3.09
N PHE A 42 -2.69 -8.60 -3.92
CA PHE A 42 -2.90 -8.17 -5.30
C PHE A 42 -1.82 -8.74 -6.25
N PRO A 43 -1.71 -10.08 -6.37
CA PRO A 43 -0.66 -10.72 -7.16
C PRO A 43 -0.77 -10.42 -8.66
N GLU A 44 -1.94 -10.00 -9.14
CA GLU A 44 -2.22 -9.67 -10.53
C GLU A 44 -1.72 -8.29 -10.97
N CYS A 45 -1.20 -7.49 -10.04
CA CYS A 45 -0.81 -6.11 -10.28
C CYS A 45 0.69 -5.92 -10.07
N ARG A 46 1.34 -5.23 -11.02
CA ARG A 46 2.66 -4.68 -10.78
C ARG A 46 2.52 -3.36 -10.03
N LEU A 47 2.98 -3.32 -8.78
CA LEU A 47 2.89 -2.16 -7.91
C LEU A 47 4.14 -1.29 -8.04
N GLU A 48 3.95 0.02 -8.14
CA GLU A 48 5.01 1.02 -8.09
C GLU A 48 4.74 1.95 -6.90
N LEU A 49 5.67 2.03 -5.96
CA LEU A 49 5.59 2.96 -4.84
C LEU A 49 5.75 4.40 -5.35
N LYS A 50 4.80 5.24 -4.95
CA LYS A 50 4.80 6.67 -5.17
C LYS A 50 4.65 7.37 -3.82
N THR A 51 5.08 8.62 -3.76
CA THR A 51 5.00 9.42 -2.54
C THR A 51 4.50 10.81 -2.88
N GLN A 52 3.68 11.38 -1.99
CA GLN A 52 3.19 12.75 -2.09
C GLN A 52 3.47 13.46 -0.77
N ALA A 53 4.14 14.60 -0.82
CA ALA A 53 4.30 15.44 0.35
C ALA A 53 3.00 16.22 0.63
N ALA A 54 2.68 16.41 1.91
CA ALA A 54 1.67 17.36 2.35
C ALA A 54 2.02 18.78 1.89
N PRO A 55 1.03 19.69 1.72
CA PRO A 55 1.30 21.07 1.31
C PRO A 55 2.27 21.83 2.23
N ASP A 56 2.23 21.53 3.52
CA ASP A 56 3.12 22.08 4.55
C ASP A 56 4.45 21.30 4.69
N GLN A 57 4.66 20.27 3.87
CA GLN A 57 5.80 19.34 3.89
C GLN A 57 6.02 18.63 5.24
N SER A 58 5.06 18.67 6.16
CA SER A 58 5.20 18.06 7.48
C SER A 58 5.11 16.53 7.43
N GLN A 59 4.52 16.01 6.36
CA GLN A 59 4.25 14.58 6.19
C GLN A 59 4.42 14.13 4.74
N ILE A 60 4.92 12.90 4.56
CA ILE A 60 4.97 12.20 3.27
C ILE A 60 3.95 11.07 3.30
N TYR A 61 3.12 11.01 2.26
CA TYR A 61 2.08 10.02 2.08
C TYR A 61 2.49 9.00 1.02
N PRO A 62 2.78 7.74 1.40
CA PRO A 62 3.01 6.68 0.44
C PRO A 62 1.68 6.21 -0.18
N TRP A 63 1.70 5.95 -1.47
CA TRP A 63 0.62 5.31 -2.21
C TRP A 63 1.21 4.49 -3.35
N PHE A 64 0.45 3.55 -3.90
CA PHE A 64 0.97 2.62 -4.91
C PHE A 64 0.17 2.73 -6.20
N HIS A 65 0.86 2.91 -7.32
CA HIS A 65 0.27 2.76 -8.63
C HIS A 65 0.38 1.29 -9.06
N GLY A 66 -0.74 0.61 -9.18
CA GLY A 66 -0.83 -0.78 -9.63
C GLY A 66 -1.24 -0.87 -11.09
N LYS A 67 -0.33 -1.35 -11.94
CA LYS A 67 -0.64 -1.75 -13.33
C LYS A 67 -1.05 -3.21 -13.34
N CYS A 68 -2.36 -3.47 -13.45
CA CYS A 68 -2.91 -4.82 -13.51
C CYS A 68 -3.28 -5.16 -14.96
N GLU A 69 -3.40 -6.45 -15.31
CA GLU A 69 -3.57 -6.90 -16.70
C GLU A 69 -4.70 -6.21 -17.48
N LYS A 70 -5.79 -5.83 -16.78
CA LYS A 70 -7.02 -5.30 -17.40
C LYS A 70 -7.30 -3.84 -17.06
N HIS A 71 -6.65 -3.28 -16.05
CA HIS A 71 -6.89 -1.92 -15.59
C HIS A 71 -5.74 -1.42 -14.72
N ASP A 72 -5.54 -0.11 -14.76
CA ASP A 72 -4.72 0.58 -13.77
C ASP A 72 -5.54 0.78 -12.49
N SER A 73 -4.82 0.74 -11.37
CA SER A 73 -5.38 0.91 -10.03
C SER A 73 -4.44 1.75 -9.17
N VAL A 74 -4.98 2.45 -8.20
CA VAL A 74 -4.22 3.14 -7.16
C VAL A 74 -4.58 2.51 -5.83
N ALA A 75 -3.58 2.16 -5.04
CA ALA A 75 -3.74 1.67 -3.68
C ALA A 75 -3.22 2.72 -2.69
N TYR A 76 -4.15 3.32 -1.95
CA TYR A 76 -3.83 4.16 -0.79
C TYR A 76 -3.66 3.27 0.42
N VAL A 77 -2.54 3.38 1.11
CA VAL A 77 -2.17 2.45 2.17
C VAL A 77 -1.95 3.21 3.45
N ARG A 78 -2.55 2.72 4.53
CA ARG A 78 -2.38 3.29 5.85
C ARG A 78 -2.15 2.21 6.88
N GLN A 79 -1.04 2.38 7.61
CA GLN A 79 -0.77 1.61 8.81
C GLN A 79 -1.28 2.37 10.03
N GLU A 80 -1.97 1.66 10.91
CA GLU A 80 -2.45 2.13 12.21
C GLU A 80 -2.05 1.14 13.30
N LEU A 81 -2.01 1.62 14.54
CA LEU A 81 -1.86 0.76 15.70
C LEU A 81 -3.23 0.46 16.32
N VAL A 82 -3.53 -0.81 16.50
CA VAL A 82 -4.64 -1.28 17.31
C VAL A 82 -4.05 -1.79 18.61
N ARG A 83 -4.25 -1.03 19.69
CA ARG A 83 -3.55 -1.21 20.97
C ARG A 83 -2.04 -1.16 20.77
N THR A 84 -1.38 -2.31 20.68
CA THR A 84 0.07 -2.45 20.50
C THR A 84 0.44 -3.17 19.21
N HIS A 85 -0.54 -3.59 18.41
CA HIS A 85 -0.32 -4.40 17.22
C HIS A 85 -0.64 -3.61 15.95
N PRO A 86 0.13 -3.80 14.86
CA PRO A 86 -0.13 -3.10 13.61
C PRO A 86 -1.36 -3.64 12.89
N MET A 87 -2.06 -2.72 12.23
CA MET A 87 -3.08 -2.98 11.23
C MET A 87 -2.73 -2.19 9.97
N VAL A 88 -2.86 -2.81 8.80
CA VAL A 88 -2.66 -2.13 7.52
C VAL A 88 -3.96 -2.18 6.72
N LEU A 89 -4.50 -0.99 6.47
CA LEU A 89 -5.70 -0.78 5.68
C LEU A 89 -5.32 -0.24 4.30
N VAL A 90 -5.99 -0.74 3.27
CA VAL A 90 -5.76 -0.36 1.87
C VAL A 90 -7.08 0.04 1.24
N LYS A 91 -7.10 1.20 0.56
CA LYS A 91 -8.15 1.55 -0.38
C LYS A 91 -7.61 1.35 -1.80
N LYS A 92 -8.11 0.34 -2.52
CA LYS A 92 -7.82 0.14 -3.95
C LYS A 92 -8.90 0.85 -4.77
N VAL A 93 -8.49 1.75 -5.65
CA VAL A 93 -9.33 2.48 -6.59
C VAL A 93 -8.93 2.07 -8.00
N THR A 94 -9.89 1.77 -8.86
CA THR A 94 -9.64 1.47 -10.28
C THR A 94 -10.15 2.60 -11.17
N LYS A 95 -9.75 2.62 -12.45
CA LYS A 95 -10.26 3.57 -13.45
C LYS A 95 -11.79 3.58 -13.60
N ALA A 96 -12.47 2.48 -13.28
CA ALA A 96 -13.93 2.43 -13.26
C ALA A 96 -14.55 3.10 -12.02
N HIS A 97 -13.74 3.84 -11.23
CA HIS A 97 -14.06 4.40 -9.93
C HIS A 97 -14.60 3.40 -8.91
N ALA A 98 -14.39 2.09 -9.14
CA ALA A 98 -14.70 1.08 -8.16
C ALA A 98 -13.65 1.15 -7.05
N SER A 99 -14.07 1.61 -5.87
CA SER A 99 -13.22 1.63 -4.67
C SER A 99 -13.52 0.43 -3.78
N THR A 100 -12.49 -0.29 -3.38
CA THR A 100 -12.58 -1.40 -2.41
C THR A 100 -11.62 -1.17 -1.25
N TRP A 101 -12.04 -1.54 -0.05
CA TRP A 101 -11.28 -1.38 1.18
C TRP A 101 -10.85 -2.74 1.70
N HIS A 102 -9.60 -2.92 2.08
CA HIS A 102 -9.05 -4.20 2.53
C HIS A 102 -8.20 -4.01 3.76
N VAL A 103 -8.29 -4.93 4.71
CA VAL A 103 -7.28 -5.09 5.77
C VAL A 103 -6.31 -6.17 5.32
N ILE A 104 -5.11 -5.76 4.89
CA ILE A 104 -4.09 -6.67 4.35
C ILE A 104 -3.18 -7.25 5.44
N ARG A 105 -3.15 -6.60 6.61
CA ARG A 105 -2.45 -7.07 7.81
C ARG A 105 -3.22 -6.68 9.06
N PHE A 106 -3.34 -7.59 10.01
CA PHE A 106 -3.99 -7.38 11.29
C PHE A 106 -3.39 -8.32 12.34
N ASP A 107 -2.64 -7.74 13.28
CA ASP A 107 -1.84 -8.53 14.23
C ASP A 107 -2.52 -8.67 15.61
N GLU A 108 -3.73 -8.14 15.79
CA GLU A 108 -4.59 -8.43 16.96
C GLU A 108 -5.36 -9.76 16.77
N PRO A 109 -5.96 -10.33 17.83
CA PRO A 109 -6.82 -11.52 17.72
C PRO A 109 -7.91 -11.35 16.65
N LYS A 110 -8.05 -12.37 15.77
CA LYS A 110 -8.99 -12.36 14.63
C LYS A 110 -10.43 -11.98 14.98
N LYS A 111 -10.90 -12.29 16.19
CA LYS A 111 -12.24 -11.89 16.67
C LYS A 111 -12.46 -10.37 16.72
N TYR A 112 -11.39 -9.57 16.72
CA TYR A 112 -11.43 -8.11 16.68
C TYR A 112 -11.15 -7.54 15.28
N GLN A 113 -10.84 -8.40 14.29
CA GLN A 113 -10.63 -7.98 12.92
C GLN A 113 -11.98 -7.59 12.30
N PRO A 114 -12.09 -6.44 11.63
CA PRO A 114 -13.32 -6.09 10.95
C PRO A 114 -13.53 -7.00 9.75
N THR A 115 -14.77 -7.44 9.52
CA THR A 115 -15.10 -8.19 8.31
C THR A 115 -15.08 -7.29 7.10
N GLN A 116 -14.89 -7.88 5.91
CA GLN A 116 -14.89 -7.14 4.66
C GLN A 116 -16.22 -6.40 4.43
N ASP A 117 -17.35 -7.05 4.70
CA ASP A 117 -18.68 -6.46 4.54
C ASP A 117 -18.89 -5.28 5.50
N TRP A 118 -18.40 -5.42 6.74
CA TRP A 118 -18.44 -4.33 7.71
C TRP A 118 -17.61 -3.14 7.19
N LEU A 119 -16.37 -3.36 6.73
CA LEU A 119 -15.52 -2.30 6.18
C LEU A 119 -16.17 -1.57 5.01
N ILE A 120 -16.77 -2.30 4.06
CA ILE A 120 -17.44 -1.71 2.90
C ILE A 120 -18.65 -0.87 3.34
N ALA A 121 -19.50 -1.40 4.23
CA ALA A 121 -20.65 -0.69 4.75
C ALA A 121 -20.23 0.59 5.51
N GLN A 122 -19.19 0.49 6.34
CA GLN A 122 -18.68 1.64 7.10
C GLN A 122 -17.98 2.67 6.21
N ALA A 123 -17.23 2.26 5.19
CA ALA A 123 -16.63 3.18 4.23
C ALA A 123 -17.70 4.02 3.51
N LYS A 124 -18.85 3.41 3.16
CA LYS A 124 -20.00 4.12 2.59
C LYS A 124 -20.59 5.14 3.56
N LYS A 125 -20.79 4.75 4.84
CA LYS A 125 -21.26 5.67 5.89
C LYS A 125 -20.31 6.85 6.08
N PHE A 126 -19.00 6.57 6.16
CA PHE A 126 -17.96 7.60 6.28
C PHE A 126 -17.98 8.59 5.11
N ALA A 127 -18.10 8.09 3.88
CA ALA A 127 -18.18 8.94 2.69
C ALA A 127 -19.40 9.88 2.72
N LEU A 128 -20.51 9.44 3.32
CA LEU A 128 -21.74 10.21 3.51
C LEU A 128 -21.72 11.10 4.76
N GLY A 129 -20.60 11.17 5.50
CA GLY A 129 -20.49 11.93 6.75
C GLY A 129 -21.31 11.34 7.91
N GLN A 130 -21.74 10.09 7.81
CA GLN A 130 -22.51 9.39 8.84
C GLN A 130 -21.59 8.76 9.89
N SER A 131 -22.13 8.52 11.08
CA SER A 131 -21.42 7.83 12.15
C SER A 131 -21.10 6.38 11.77
N ILE A 132 -19.87 5.96 12.02
CA ILE A 132 -19.44 4.57 11.86
C ILE A 132 -20.01 3.70 12.97
N ASP A 133 -20.54 2.54 12.64
CA ASP A 133 -21.12 1.61 13.59
C ASP A 133 -20.08 1.09 14.59
N ALA A 134 -20.56 0.59 15.73
CA ALA A 134 -19.71 -0.10 16.69
C ALA A 134 -19.17 -1.43 16.10
N LEU A 135 -17.98 -1.83 16.56
CA LEU A 135 -17.46 -3.19 16.37
C LEU A 135 -17.38 -3.83 17.76
N SER A 136 -18.23 -4.83 18.01
CA SER A 136 -18.43 -5.39 19.36
C SER A 136 -17.12 -5.88 19.99
N GLY A 137 -16.79 -5.40 21.19
CA GLY A 137 -15.54 -5.72 21.89
C GLY A 137 -14.26 -5.17 21.24
N ALA A 138 -14.37 -4.41 20.14
CA ALA A 138 -13.24 -3.98 19.30
C ALA A 138 -13.23 -2.47 19.05
N THR A 139 -13.51 -1.67 20.10
CA THR A 139 -13.53 -0.20 20.03
C THR A 139 -12.21 0.38 19.51
N MET A 140 -11.07 -0.19 19.89
CA MET A 140 -9.76 0.28 19.41
C MET A 140 -9.56 0.02 17.92
N THR A 141 -10.02 -1.13 17.42
CA THR A 141 -10.01 -1.43 15.97
C THR A 141 -10.87 -0.42 15.21
N ARG A 142 -12.09 -0.16 15.69
CA ARG A 142 -12.99 0.83 15.08
C ARG A 142 -12.32 2.21 14.99
N ARG A 143 -11.70 2.68 16.07
CA ARG A 143 -10.98 3.96 16.09
C ARG A 143 -9.84 3.99 15.07
N ALA A 144 -9.05 2.92 15.00
CA ALA A 144 -7.99 2.80 14.00
C ALA A 144 -8.53 2.83 12.57
N VAL A 145 -9.66 2.17 12.29
CA VAL A 145 -10.30 2.25 10.96
C VAL A 145 -10.77 3.66 10.63
N ILE A 146 -11.40 4.37 11.57
CA ILE A 146 -11.83 5.77 11.37
C ILE A 146 -10.63 6.66 11.05
N ASN A 147 -9.56 6.57 11.84
CA ASN A 147 -8.33 7.32 11.60
C ASN A 147 -7.76 7.00 10.21
N ALA A 148 -7.74 5.72 9.83
CA ALA A 148 -7.24 5.30 8.51
C ALA A 148 -8.10 5.85 7.37
N PHE A 149 -9.43 5.85 7.50
CA PHE A 149 -10.33 6.45 6.51
C PHE A 149 -10.07 7.94 6.34
N GLU A 150 -9.92 8.69 7.44
CA GLU A 150 -9.63 10.12 7.40
C GLU A 150 -8.29 10.42 6.73
N GLN A 151 -7.25 9.68 7.10
CA GLN A 151 -5.91 9.86 6.52
C GLN A 151 -5.90 9.51 5.04
N ILE A 152 -6.49 8.38 4.64
CA ILE A 152 -6.57 7.99 3.23
C ILE A 152 -7.36 9.02 2.42
N LYS A 153 -8.47 9.55 2.95
CA LYS A 153 -9.24 10.61 2.28
C LYS A 153 -8.39 11.87 2.04
N LYS A 154 -7.53 12.25 2.99
CA LYS A 154 -6.59 13.36 2.80
C LYS A 154 -5.60 13.08 1.66
N VAL A 155 -5.02 11.89 1.61
CA VAL A 155 -4.09 11.51 0.53
C VAL A 155 -4.78 11.50 -0.83
N GLU A 156 -5.99 10.96 -0.90
CA GLU A 156 -6.79 10.93 -2.13
C GLU A 156 -7.12 12.33 -2.65
N GLN A 157 -7.34 13.31 -1.77
CA GLN A 157 -7.54 14.71 -2.17
C GLN A 157 -6.26 15.36 -2.70
N LEU A 158 -5.08 14.87 -2.31
CA LEU A 158 -3.78 15.38 -2.77
C LEU A 158 -3.31 14.71 -4.07
N VAL A 159 -3.73 13.47 -4.33
CA VAL A 159 -3.29 12.66 -5.46
C VAL A 159 -4.50 12.22 -6.30
N PRO A 160 -4.95 13.03 -7.26
CA PRO A 160 -6.10 12.70 -8.09
C PRO A 160 -5.75 11.83 -9.32
N GLU A 161 -4.64 11.07 -9.32
CA GLU A 161 -4.11 10.42 -10.54
C GLU A 161 -5.08 9.48 -11.30
N LEU A 162 -6.20 9.09 -10.70
CA LEU A 162 -7.26 8.30 -11.35
C LEU A 162 -8.64 9.00 -11.38
N LEU A 163 -8.71 10.31 -11.13
CA LEU A 163 -9.91 11.14 -11.32
C LEU A 163 -9.95 11.77 -12.71
#